data_AF-A0A7M3WJZ1-F1
#
_entry.id   AF-A0A7M3WJZ1-F1
#
_cell.length_a   1.000
_cell.length_b   1.000
_cell.length_c   1.000
_cell.angle_alpha   90.00
_cell.angle_beta   90.00
_cell.angle_gamma   90.00
#
_symmetry.space_group_name_H-M   'P 1'
#
loop_
_entity.id
_entity.type
_entity.pdbx_description
1 polymer ?
#
loop_
_entity_poly.entity_id
_entity_poly.type
_entity_poly.pdbx_seq_one_letter_code
_entity_poly.pdbx_strand_id
1 'polypeptide(L)'
;MQEGRTFIDQMGRMYRLKEPEPLSEPPSNLMVARNSRPWRAYLRMLGTVIPAFFLMYVLLFLVIGIVYLEPIAVFLSGLCSAPLIALIFRLHRPRLVHVRLLTPDEGGSQAHALPEGGSLRTPMRTQMSRYLVRDDSVLDLPPTRQLWLLFGLVVSVLVGLLLLILQDFQAGLAELGIVLFLLLAIPTWIVGFSLPVLAWWGTSDRLLGIPTRRRDAEAWLMAGMASAFPAFLFNSLLAPELIPFEPDHWAFEFSLLAVGAPLCEEIFKAMAVALFLPYIKGPKHGFQVGFTVGLGFALIENFQYIGVSLLGGPFAASFTILVRGIGSIPGHAVWTAVAGTAIGWMATDRELKARLSWKAKSVAISAIDIAEGVGIDTDGDGDLSGFDGSRPTLEEAISQASQEDEEDPQPWVIVGKDPALAREPEFGSQEFHFTYGDNQVMRASTGIKTPKSVSAAVTLSIAGHAFWNGSSFLSYYLPDAYGMGGSATVVIQFTWTAFLVSSVLLIARGLIKGVNSLE
;
A
#
# COMPACT_ATOMS: atom_id res chain seq x y z
N MET A 1 44.42 -20.20 -20.19
CA MET A 1 44.34 -19.49 -21.48
C MET A 1 42.93 -19.67 -22.01
N GLN A 2 42.05 -18.67 -21.86
CA GLN A 2 40.67 -18.74 -22.38
C GLN A 2 40.64 -18.27 -23.84
N GLU A 3 40.05 -19.10 -24.69
CA GLU A 3 39.88 -18.94 -26.15
C GLU A 3 38.96 -17.75 -26.47
N GLY A 4 39.52 -16.54 -26.58
CA GLY A 4 38.79 -15.38 -27.09
C GLY A 4 39.04 -15.22 -28.59
N ARG A 5 38.00 -14.95 -29.38
CA ARG A 5 38.09 -14.77 -30.85
C ARG A 5 39.08 -13.66 -31.21
N THR A 6 40.21 -14.02 -31.80
CA THR A 6 41.20 -13.11 -32.36
C THR A 6 40.88 -12.81 -33.82
N PHE A 7 40.84 -11.54 -34.18
CA PHE A 7 40.58 -11.06 -35.53
C PHE A 7 41.85 -10.45 -36.10
N ILE A 8 42.19 -10.78 -37.35
CA ILE A 8 43.34 -10.21 -38.05
C ILE A 8 42.80 -9.31 -39.16
N ASP A 9 43.23 -8.05 -39.18
CA ASP A 9 42.81 -7.12 -40.24
C ASP A 9 43.63 -7.31 -41.54
N GLN A 10 43.24 -6.59 -42.60
CA GLN A 10 43.92 -6.61 -43.90
C GLN A 10 45.38 -6.10 -43.85
N MET A 11 45.79 -5.45 -42.76
CA MET A 11 47.15 -4.96 -42.52
C MET A 11 47.95 -5.90 -41.59
N GLY A 12 47.42 -7.07 -41.25
CA GLY A 12 48.07 -8.06 -40.38
C GLY A 12 48.04 -7.72 -38.88
N ARG A 13 47.22 -6.75 -38.45
CA ARG A 13 47.08 -6.39 -37.03
C ARG A 13 46.12 -7.36 -36.34
N MET A 14 46.56 -7.94 -35.23
CA MET A 14 45.74 -8.83 -34.40
C MET A 14 44.95 -8.04 -33.36
N TYR A 15 43.63 -8.19 -33.39
CA TYR A 15 42.69 -7.64 -32.42
C TYR A 15 42.10 -8.76 -31.59
N ARG A 16 42.06 -8.58 -30.27
CA ARG A 16 41.33 -9.47 -29.37
C ARG A 16 40.03 -8.76 -28.97
N LEU A 17 38.89 -9.37 -29.27
CA LEU A 17 37.64 -8.91 -28.69
C LEU A 17 37.66 -9.24 -27.21
N LYS A 18 37.56 -8.18 -26.39
CA LYS A 18 37.38 -8.32 -24.96
C LYS A 18 35.91 -8.71 -24.74
N GLU A 19 35.67 -9.81 -24.06
CA GLU A 19 34.31 -10.18 -23.69
C GLU A 19 33.84 -9.28 -22.53
N PRO A 20 32.54 -8.97 -22.46
CA PRO A 20 31.98 -8.27 -21.30
C PRO A 20 32.19 -9.11 -20.04
N GLU A 21 32.51 -8.45 -18.92
CA GLU A 21 32.59 -9.13 -17.62
C GLU A 21 31.25 -9.81 -17.27
N PRO A 22 31.27 -11.00 -16.66
CA PRO A 22 30.05 -11.67 -16.22
C PRO A 22 29.38 -10.89 -15.08
N LEU A 23 28.11 -11.21 -14.81
CA LEU A 23 27.40 -10.69 -13.64
C LEU A 23 27.97 -11.33 -12.37
N SER A 24 28.15 -10.52 -11.33
CA SER A 24 28.55 -10.95 -9.98
C SER A 24 27.48 -10.54 -8.96
N GLU A 25 27.55 -11.13 -7.77
CA GLU A 25 26.70 -10.72 -6.65
C GLU A 25 27.07 -9.30 -6.19
N PRO A 26 26.07 -8.45 -5.86
CA PRO A 26 26.34 -7.10 -5.37
C PRO A 26 27.00 -7.13 -3.98
N PRO A 27 27.97 -6.25 -3.70
CA PRO A 27 28.54 -6.15 -2.36
C PRO A 27 27.49 -5.64 -1.38
N SER A 28 27.56 -6.10 -0.13
CA SER A 28 26.55 -5.81 0.92
C SER A 28 26.39 -4.31 1.23
N ASN A 29 27.40 -3.50 0.94
CA ASN A 29 27.41 -2.05 1.14
C ASN A 29 27.13 -1.23 -0.13
N LEU A 30 26.65 -1.85 -1.21
CA LEU A 30 26.34 -1.13 -2.45
C LEU A 30 25.15 -0.20 -2.26
N MET A 31 25.42 1.09 -2.11
CA MET A 31 24.39 2.13 -2.05
C MET A 31 24.20 2.80 -3.41
N VAL A 32 22.96 2.81 -3.90
CA VAL A 32 22.63 3.48 -5.17
C VAL A 32 21.66 4.63 -4.90
N ALA A 33 22.13 5.86 -5.11
CA ALA A 33 21.32 7.06 -4.94
C ALA A 33 20.37 7.29 -6.13
N ARG A 34 19.19 7.85 -5.87
CA ARG A 34 18.20 8.18 -6.90
C ARG A 34 17.53 9.52 -6.63
N ASN A 35 17.18 10.23 -7.70
CA ASN A 35 16.35 11.43 -7.62
C ASN A 35 14.91 11.07 -7.21
N SER A 36 14.35 11.84 -6.29
CA SER A 36 12.95 11.72 -5.87
C SER A 36 11.99 11.96 -7.03
N ARG A 37 10.93 11.15 -7.11
CA ARG A 37 9.84 11.25 -8.10
C ARG A 37 8.51 10.90 -7.42
N PRO A 38 8.04 11.73 -6.49
CA PRO A 38 6.96 11.36 -5.57
C PRO A 38 5.62 11.09 -6.29
N TRP A 39 5.28 11.89 -7.30
CA TRP A 39 4.05 11.74 -8.09
C TRP A 39 4.00 10.45 -8.91
N ARG A 40 5.13 9.78 -9.13
CA ARG A 40 5.15 8.47 -9.80
C ARG A 40 4.59 7.37 -8.89
N ALA A 41 4.66 7.52 -7.57
CA ALA A 41 4.00 6.61 -6.63
C ALA A 41 2.48 6.70 -6.79
N TYR A 42 1.94 7.92 -6.86
CA TYR A 42 0.52 8.18 -7.08
C TYR A 42 -0.03 7.52 -8.35
N LEU A 43 0.62 7.75 -9.50
CA LEU A 43 0.16 7.18 -10.77
C LEU A 43 0.22 5.66 -10.80
N ARG A 44 1.19 5.03 -10.11
CA ARG A 44 1.25 3.57 -10.00
C ARG A 44 0.16 3.03 -9.09
N MET A 45 -0.08 3.68 -7.95
CA MET A 45 -1.19 3.33 -7.06
C MET A 45 -2.53 3.38 -7.81
N LEU A 46 -2.81 4.46 -8.55
CA LEU A 46 -4.02 4.56 -9.38
C LEU A 46 -4.08 3.47 -10.44
N GLY A 47 -2.95 3.21 -11.11
CA GLY A 47 -2.84 2.13 -12.10
C GLY A 47 -3.15 0.75 -11.52
N THR A 48 -2.97 0.54 -10.22
CA THR A 48 -3.27 -0.72 -9.53
C THR A 48 -4.71 -0.79 -9.02
N VAL A 49 -5.21 0.27 -8.36
CA VAL A 49 -6.54 0.29 -7.75
C VAL A 49 -7.64 0.09 -8.78
N ILE A 50 -7.56 0.80 -9.92
CA ILE A 50 -8.60 0.76 -10.95
C ILE A 50 -8.83 -0.68 -11.47
N PRO A 51 -7.81 -1.40 -11.97
CA PRO A 51 -8.03 -2.79 -12.41
C PRO A 51 -8.34 -3.73 -11.25
N ALA A 52 -7.80 -3.51 -10.04
CA ALA A 52 -8.14 -4.34 -8.88
C ALA A 52 -9.63 -4.23 -8.51
N PHE A 53 -10.20 -3.02 -8.56
CA PHE A 53 -11.63 -2.79 -8.32
C PHE A 53 -12.51 -3.51 -9.34
N PHE A 54 -12.22 -3.34 -10.63
CA PHE A 54 -12.99 -4.04 -11.66
C PHE A 54 -12.81 -5.56 -11.57
N LEU A 55 -11.61 -6.03 -11.23
CA LEU A 55 -11.35 -7.46 -11.03
C LEU A 55 -12.20 -8.00 -9.88
N MET A 56 -12.32 -7.27 -8.77
CA MET A 56 -13.18 -7.65 -7.64
C MET A 56 -14.63 -7.88 -8.06
N TYR A 57 -15.22 -6.97 -8.85
CA TYR A 57 -16.59 -7.10 -9.33
C TYR A 57 -16.76 -8.22 -10.35
N VAL A 58 -15.83 -8.36 -11.29
CA VAL A 58 -15.85 -9.45 -12.27
C VAL A 58 -15.75 -10.80 -11.56
N LEU A 59 -14.92 -10.91 -10.52
CA LEU A 59 -14.83 -12.13 -9.70
C LEU A 59 -16.09 -12.36 -8.87
N LEU A 60 -16.78 -11.32 -8.39
CA LEU A 60 -18.10 -11.48 -7.77
C LEU A 60 -19.09 -12.09 -8.78
N PHE A 61 -19.19 -11.52 -9.99
CA PHE A 61 -20.07 -12.06 -11.03
C PHE A 61 -19.71 -13.49 -11.44
N LEU A 62 -18.41 -13.83 -11.41
CA LEU A 62 -17.95 -15.21 -11.60
C LEU A 62 -18.51 -16.13 -10.51
N VAL A 63 -18.39 -15.75 -9.23
CA VAL A 63 -18.91 -16.54 -8.10
C VAL A 63 -20.43 -16.67 -8.16
N ILE A 64 -21.14 -15.56 -8.40
CA ILE A 64 -22.60 -15.57 -8.59
C ILE A 64 -22.97 -16.50 -9.75
N GLY A 65 -22.30 -16.39 -10.89
CA GLY A 65 -22.53 -17.26 -12.04
C GLY A 65 -22.31 -18.74 -11.73
N ILE A 66 -21.30 -19.08 -10.92
CA ILE A 66 -21.07 -20.45 -10.45
C ILE A 66 -22.20 -20.92 -9.52
N VAL A 67 -22.59 -20.10 -8.54
CA VAL A 67 -23.63 -20.43 -7.55
C VAL A 67 -24.99 -20.65 -8.20
N TYR A 68 -25.37 -19.78 -9.15
CA TYR A 68 -26.64 -19.87 -9.87
C TYR A 68 -26.57 -20.74 -11.13
N LEU A 69 -25.43 -21.40 -11.40
CA LEU A 69 -25.22 -22.26 -12.56
C LEU A 69 -25.49 -21.57 -13.91
N GLU A 70 -25.08 -20.30 -14.02
CA GLU A 70 -25.23 -19.45 -15.22
C GLU A 70 -23.95 -19.47 -16.08
N PRO A 71 -23.84 -20.35 -17.09
CA PRO A 71 -22.59 -20.58 -17.82
C PRO A 71 -22.11 -19.36 -18.60
N ILE A 72 -23.03 -18.52 -19.09
CA ILE A 72 -22.69 -17.29 -19.82
C ILE A 72 -22.03 -16.29 -18.88
N ALA A 73 -22.57 -16.11 -17.66
CA ALA A 73 -21.99 -15.23 -16.66
C ALA A 73 -20.58 -15.71 -16.24
N VAL A 74 -20.40 -17.02 -16.07
CA VAL A 74 -19.09 -17.62 -15.76
C VAL A 74 -18.09 -17.37 -16.88
N PHE A 75 -18.47 -17.65 -18.13
CA PHE A 75 -17.59 -17.48 -19.29
C PHE A 75 -17.18 -16.02 -19.48
N LEU A 76 -18.14 -15.09 -19.48
CA LEU A 76 -17.86 -13.66 -19.67
C LEU A 76 -17.02 -13.09 -18.52
N SER A 77 -17.31 -13.50 -17.27
CA SER A 77 -16.52 -13.05 -16.12
C SER A 77 -15.10 -13.60 -16.16
N GLY A 78 -14.92 -14.87 -16.53
CA GLY A 78 -13.61 -15.47 -16.77
C GLY A 78 -12.81 -14.70 -17.83
N LEU A 79 -13.44 -14.43 -18.98
CA LEU A 79 -12.81 -13.70 -20.08
C LEU A 79 -12.42 -12.26 -19.68
N CYS A 80 -13.26 -11.56 -18.94
CA CYS A 80 -12.99 -10.20 -18.46
C CYS A 80 -11.93 -10.15 -17.35
N SER A 81 -11.77 -11.20 -16.56
CA SER A 81 -10.79 -11.24 -15.46
C SER A 81 -9.34 -11.36 -15.96
N ALA A 82 -9.11 -12.14 -17.02
CA ALA A 82 -7.78 -12.39 -17.58
C ALA A 82 -6.99 -11.11 -17.95
N PRO A 83 -7.52 -10.14 -18.72
CA PRO A 83 -6.78 -8.93 -19.06
C PRO A 83 -6.49 -8.04 -17.83
N LEU A 84 -7.38 -8.03 -16.83
CA LEU A 84 -7.17 -7.27 -15.59
C LEU A 84 -6.04 -7.86 -14.75
N ILE A 85 -6.03 -9.19 -14.60
CA ILE A 85 -4.96 -9.92 -13.93
C ILE A 85 -3.62 -9.68 -14.66
N ALA A 86 -3.60 -9.82 -15.99
CA ALA A 86 -2.41 -9.57 -16.80
C ALA A 86 -1.88 -8.13 -16.65
N LEU A 87 -2.78 -7.15 -16.58
CA LEU A 87 -2.43 -5.74 -16.36
C LEU A 87 -1.82 -5.53 -14.97
N ILE A 88 -2.43 -6.08 -13.91
CA ILE A 88 -1.91 -6.00 -12.53
C ILE A 88 -0.51 -6.63 -12.46
N PHE A 89 -0.32 -7.82 -13.02
CA PHE A 89 1.00 -8.47 -13.08
C PHE A 89 2.03 -7.62 -13.83
N ARG A 90 1.65 -7.02 -14.97
CA ARG A 90 2.54 -6.15 -15.76
C ARG A 90 2.98 -4.91 -14.97
N LEU A 91 2.09 -4.32 -14.17
CA LEU A 91 2.37 -3.12 -13.38
C LEU A 91 3.35 -3.36 -12.21
N HIS A 92 3.36 -4.58 -11.67
CA HIS A 92 4.14 -4.98 -10.50
C HIS A 92 5.33 -5.88 -10.83
N ARG A 93 5.71 -6.01 -12.11
CA ARG A 93 6.93 -6.73 -12.48
C ARG A 93 8.14 -6.14 -11.75
N PRO A 94 9.02 -6.98 -11.17
CA PRO A 94 10.22 -6.50 -10.51
C PRO A 94 11.09 -5.76 -11.54
N ARG A 95 11.55 -4.57 -11.17
CA ARG A 95 12.49 -3.82 -12.00
C ARG A 95 13.89 -4.19 -11.56
N LEU A 96 14.68 -4.67 -12.51
CA LEU A 96 16.09 -4.98 -12.30
C LEU A 96 16.92 -3.80 -12.84
N VAL A 97 17.89 -3.38 -12.06
CA VAL A 97 18.85 -2.32 -12.38
C VAL A 97 20.20 -2.98 -12.59
N HIS A 98 20.74 -2.82 -13.79
CA HIS A 98 22.09 -3.25 -14.10
C HIS A 98 23.07 -2.16 -13.62
N VAL A 99 23.76 -2.42 -12.52
CA VAL A 99 24.76 -1.53 -11.95
C VAL A 99 26.13 -1.90 -12.51
N ARG A 100 26.87 -0.90 -12.98
CA ARG A 100 28.23 -1.04 -13.50
C ARG A 100 29.13 -0.18 -12.63
N LEU A 101 29.97 -0.82 -11.82
CA LEU A 101 30.89 -0.12 -10.94
C LEU A 101 32.29 -0.22 -11.51
N LEU A 102 32.93 0.94 -11.71
CA LEU A 102 34.32 1.02 -12.10
C LEU A 102 35.14 1.54 -10.94
N THR A 103 36.05 0.71 -10.44
CA THR A 103 36.98 1.06 -9.35
C THR A 103 38.37 1.29 -9.92
N PRO A 104 39.11 2.33 -9.48
CA PRO A 104 40.51 2.49 -9.84
C PRO A 104 41.32 1.27 -9.41
N ASP A 105 42.06 0.68 -10.34
CA ASP A 105 42.93 -0.47 -10.09
C ASP A 105 44.13 -0.42 -11.03
N GLU A 106 45.35 -0.53 -10.48
CA GLU A 106 46.60 -0.50 -11.25
C GLU A 106 46.73 -1.71 -12.20
N GLY A 107 46.14 -2.85 -11.79
CA GLY A 107 46.03 -4.08 -12.59
C GLY A 107 44.91 -4.06 -13.63
N GLY A 108 44.05 -3.03 -13.59
CA GLY A 108 42.87 -2.91 -14.44
C GLY A 108 43.16 -2.52 -15.89
N SER A 109 42.08 -2.25 -16.63
CA SER A 109 42.14 -1.83 -18.04
C SER A 109 41.55 -0.43 -18.22
N GLN A 110 41.97 0.27 -19.27
CA GLN A 110 41.33 1.52 -19.67
C GLN A 110 40.13 1.31 -20.59
N ALA A 111 39.93 0.09 -21.12
CA ALA A 111 38.85 -0.21 -22.05
C ALA A 111 38.06 -1.44 -21.57
N HIS A 112 36.76 -1.29 -21.44
CA HIS A 112 35.84 -2.30 -20.94
C HIS A 112 34.75 -2.58 -21.94
N ALA A 113 34.56 -3.84 -22.31
CA ALA A 113 33.54 -4.24 -23.29
C ALA A 113 32.15 -4.22 -22.65
N LEU A 114 31.16 -3.73 -23.40
CA LEU A 114 29.77 -3.68 -22.97
C LEU A 114 28.95 -4.81 -23.63
N PRO A 115 27.98 -5.41 -22.91
CA PRO A 115 27.14 -6.48 -23.45
C PRO A 115 26.20 -6.02 -24.57
N GLU A 116 25.75 -4.76 -24.55
CA GLU A 116 24.97 -4.17 -25.66
C GLU A 116 25.83 -3.79 -26.90
N GLY A 117 27.13 -4.05 -26.85
CA GLY A 117 28.09 -3.66 -27.88
C GLY A 117 28.81 -2.34 -27.56
N GLY A 118 30.03 -2.21 -28.08
CA GLY A 118 30.92 -1.07 -27.83
C GLY A 118 31.81 -1.26 -26.60
N SER A 119 32.54 -0.19 -26.25
CA SER A 119 33.46 -0.19 -25.12
C SER A 119 33.39 1.11 -24.32
N LEU A 120 33.37 0.99 -23.00
CA LEU A 120 33.56 2.12 -22.10
C LEU A 120 35.07 2.36 -21.92
N ARG A 121 35.52 3.60 -22.15
CA ARG A 121 36.93 3.98 -21.97
C ARG A 121 37.08 4.92 -20.78
N THR A 122 37.99 4.59 -19.87
CA THR A 122 38.31 5.39 -18.68
C THR A 122 39.67 6.09 -18.84
N PRO A 123 39.86 7.29 -18.25
CA PRO A 123 41.12 8.02 -18.34
C PRO A 123 42.26 7.37 -17.53
N MET A 124 41.92 6.56 -16.53
CA MET A 124 42.84 5.75 -15.72
C MET A 124 42.49 4.26 -15.83
N ARG A 125 43.40 3.40 -15.40
CA ARG A 125 43.12 1.95 -15.34
C ARG A 125 42.07 1.69 -14.25
N THR A 126 41.04 0.94 -14.61
CA THR A 126 39.95 0.59 -13.72
C THR A 126 39.63 -0.89 -13.86
N GLN A 127 39.08 -1.48 -12.81
CA GLN A 127 38.40 -2.77 -12.87
C GLN A 127 36.90 -2.50 -12.99
N MET A 128 36.22 -3.19 -13.90
CA MET A 128 34.77 -3.10 -14.04
C MET A 128 34.13 -4.27 -13.30
N SER A 129 33.00 -4.01 -12.67
CA SER A 129 32.18 -5.03 -12.03
C SER A 129 30.72 -4.77 -12.36
N ARG A 130 29.97 -5.84 -12.55
CA ARG A 130 28.60 -5.80 -13.08
C ARG A 130 27.67 -6.54 -12.15
N TYR A 131 26.66 -5.84 -11.68
CA TYR A 131 25.68 -6.37 -10.75
C TYR A 131 24.28 -6.22 -11.32
N LEU A 132 23.43 -7.21 -11.05
CA LEU A 132 22.00 -7.11 -11.32
C LEU A 132 21.29 -6.96 -9.97
N VAL A 133 20.84 -5.74 -9.69
CA VAL A 133 20.25 -5.39 -8.39
C VAL A 133 18.76 -5.13 -8.59
N ARG A 134 17.93 -5.57 -7.65
CA ARG A 134 16.50 -5.24 -7.64
C ARG A 134 16.31 -3.75 -7.29
N ASP A 135 15.34 -3.07 -7.91
CA ASP A 135 14.96 -1.68 -7.56
C ASP A 135 14.28 -1.67 -6.18
N ASP A 136 15.08 -1.73 -5.12
CA ASP A 136 14.67 -1.64 -3.71
C ASP A 136 14.68 -0.18 -3.21
N SER A 137 14.26 0.75 -4.07
CA SER A 137 14.15 2.16 -3.69
C SER A 137 13.21 2.37 -2.50
N VAL A 138 13.58 3.28 -1.60
CA VAL A 138 12.75 3.71 -0.48
C VAL A 138 11.50 4.41 -1.03
N LEU A 139 10.37 4.22 -0.35
CA LEU A 139 9.09 4.84 -0.68
C LEU A 139 9.23 6.38 -0.65
N ASP A 140 8.84 7.01 -1.75
CA ASP A 140 8.87 8.46 -1.93
C ASP A 140 7.46 8.95 -2.24
N LEU A 141 6.89 9.75 -1.33
CA LEU A 141 5.50 10.22 -1.37
C LEU A 141 5.42 11.73 -1.58
N PRO A 142 4.38 12.24 -2.27
CA PRO A 142 4.20 13.67 -2.45
C PRO A 142 4.12 14.42 -1.12
N PRO A 143 4.52 15.71 -1.07
CA PRO A 143 4.39 16.51 0.13
C PRO A 143 2.95 16.53 0.64
N THR A 144 2.73 16.06 1.87
CA THR A 144 1.40 15.95 2.48
C THR A 144 0.59 17.25 2.44
N ARG A 145 1.25 18.41 2.58
CA ARG A 145 0.59 19.72 2.46
C ARG A 145 -0.02 19.95 1.07
N GLN A 146 0.69 19.57 0.01
CA GLN A 146 0.19 19.71 -1.37
C GLN A 146 -1.01 18.79 -1.61
N LEU A 147 -0.98 17.57 -1.07
CA LEU A 147 -2.10 16.62 -1.17
C LEU A 147 -3.37 17.16 -0.49
N TRP A 148 -3.26 17.70 0.73
CA TRP A 148 -4.39 18.29 1.43
C TRP A 148 -4.91 19.57 0.76
N LEU A 149 -4.03 20.39 0.19
CA LEU A 149 -4.43 21.58 -0.57
C LEU A 149 -5.23 21.20 -1.82
N LEU A 150 -4.77 20.22 -2.60
CA LEU A 150 -5.49 19.74 -3.78
C LEU A 150 -6.84 19.10 -3.40
N PHE A 151 -6.87 18.33 -2.32
CA PHE A 151 -8.11 17.76 -1.79
C PHE A 151 -9.10 18.86 -1.38
N GLY A 152 -8.65 19.86 -0.61
CA GLY A 152 -9.47 20.99 -0.19
C GLY A 152 -9.98 21.83 -1.36
N LEU A 153 -9.17 22.02 -2.41
CA LEU A 153 -9.59 22.67 -3.65
C LEU A 153 -10.75 21.91 -4.31
N VAL A 154 -10.65 20.59 -4.44
CA VAL A 154 -11.70 19.76 -5.06
C VAL A 154 -13.01 19.82 -4.27
N VAL A 155 -12.95 19.71 -2.94
CA VAL A 155 -14.13 19.86 -2.09
C VAL A 155 -14.74 21.27 -2.26
N SER A 156 -13.90 22.31 -2.30
CA SER A 156 -14.36 23.70 -2.49
C SER A 156 -15.03 23.90 -3.85
N VAL A 157 -14.51 23.27 -4.92
CA VAL A 157 -15.13 23.30 -6.25
C VAL A 157 -16.50 22.63 -6.23
N LEU A 158 -16.64 21.47 -5.59
CA LEU A 158 -17.93 20.78 -5.49
C LEU A 158 -18.96 21.58 -4.68
N VAL A 159 -18.55 22.24 -3.60
CA VAL A 159 -19.40 23.18 -2.85
C VAL A 159 -19.77 24.39 -3.70
N GLY A 160 -18.85 24.94 -4.49
CA GLY A 160 -19.14 26.01 -5.44
C GLY A 160 -20.16 25.60 -6.50
N LEU A 161 -20.05 24.38 -7.05
CA LEU A 161 -21.03 23.82 -7.98
C LEU A 161 -22.39 23.63 -7.32
N LEU A 162 -22.43 23.17 -6.07
CA LEU A 162 -23.67 23.10 -5.30
C LEU A 162 -24.33 24.48 -5.19
N LEU A 163 -23.56 25.51 -4.81
CA LEU A 163 -24.08 26.87 -4.71
C LEU A 163 -24.61 27.40 -6.05
N LEU A 164 -23.95 27.10 -7.17
CA LEU A 164 -24.43 27.47 -8.51
C LEU A 164 -25.75 26.80 -8.86
N ILE A 165 -25.90 25.50 -8.55
CA ILE A 165 -27.15 24.76 -8.80
C ILE A 165 -28.30 25.29 -7.94
N LEU A 166 -28.02 25.76 -6.72
CA LEU A 166 -29.02 26.35 -5.84
C LEU A 166 -29.48 27.76 -6.26
N GLN A 167 -28.84 28.41 -7.24
CA GLN A 167 -29.25 29.72 -7.77
C GLN A 167 -30.40 29.61 -8.79
N ASP A 168 -31.53 29.04 -8.36
CA ASP A 168 -32.71 28.76 -9.21
C ASP A 168 -33.39 30.04 -9.76
N PHE A 169 -33.04 31.20 -9.22
CA PHE A 169 -33.61 32.50 -9.63
C PHE A 169 -32.91 33.16 -10.84
N GLN A 170 -31.78 32.61 -11.30
CA GLN A 170 -31.03 33.15 -12.44
C GLN A 170 -31.03 32.16 -13.61
N ALA A 171 -31.72 32.51 -14.69
CA ALA A 171 -31.82 31.68 -15.89
C ALA A 171 -30.43 31.27 -16.41
N GLY A 172 -30.20 29.96 -16.56
CA GLY A 172 -28.99 29.36 -17.12
C GLY A 172 -27.86 29.04 -16.14
N LEU A 173 -27.85 29.58 -14.91
CA LEU A 173 -26.78 29.26 -13.94
C LEU A 173 -26.89 27.86 -13.35
N ALA A 174 -28.11 27.41 -13.03
CA ALA A 174 -28.33 26.07 -12.52
C ALA A 174 -27.95 25.00 -13.56
N GLU A 175 -28.33 25.22 -14.82
CA GLU A 175 -27.98 24.35 -15.96
C GLU A 175 -26.46 24.28 -16.16
N LEU A 176 -25.78 25.43 -16.11
CA LEU A 176 -24.32 25.50 -16.17
C LEU A 176 -23.68 24.71 -15.01
N GLY A 177 -24.21 24.83 -13.79
CA GLY A 177 -23.74 24.08 -12.64
C GLY A 177 -23.85 22.55 -12.83
N ILE A 178 -24.97 22.08 -13.38
CA ILE A 178 -25.18 20.66 -13.71
C ILE A 178 -24.17 20.19 -14.77
N VAL A 179 -24.02 20.94 -15.87
CA VAL A 179 -23.09 20.59 -16.95
C VAL A 179 -21.65 20.54 -16.42
N LEU A 180 -21.23 21.52 -15.64
CA LEU A 180 -19.89 21.54 -15.03
C LEU A 180 -19.69 20.37 -14.06
N PHE A 181 -20.69 20.01 -13.26
CA PHE A 181 -20.62 18.85 -12.38
C PHE A 181 -20.43 17.54 -13.17
N LEU A 182 -21.18 17.34 -14.26
CA LEU A 182 -21.03 16.15 -15.11
C LEU A 182 -19.64 16.07 -15.75
N LEU A 183 -19.08 17.19 -16.22
CA LEU A 183 -17.73 17.25 -16.77
C LEU A 183 -16.65 16.96 -15.72
N LEU A 184 -16.87 17.38 -14.47
CA LEU A 184 -15.92 17.24 -13.37
C LEU A 184 -16.14 15.98 -12.53
N ALA A 185 -17.17 15.18 -12.79
CA ALA A 185 -17.48 13.98 -12.00
C ALA A 185 -16.32 12.99 -11.96
N ILE A 186 -15.73 12.64 -13.11
CA ILE A 186 -14.61 11.68 -13.17
C ILE A 186 -13.33 12.25 -12.50
N PRO A 187 -12.87 13.48 -12.80
CA PRO A 187 -11.71 14.05 -12.11
C PRO A 187 -11.89 14.16 -10.59
N THR A 188 -13.05 14.63 -10.13
CA THR A 188 -13.33 14.80 -8.70
C THR A 188 -13.42 13.46 -7.99
N TRP A 189 -13.99 12.44 -8.64
CA TRP A 189 -13.97 11.06 -8.15
C TRP A 189 -12.56 10.53 -7.95
N ILE A 190 -11.72 10.61 -8.99
CA ILE A 190 -10.35 10.11 -8.95
C ILE A 190 -9.58 10.78 -7.82
N VAL A 191 -9.66 12.10 -7.71
CA VAL A 191 -8.99 12.85 -6.64
C VAL A 191 -9.56 12.49 -5.27
N GLY A 192 -10.89 12.44 -5.14
CA GLY A 192 -11.59 12.22 -3.88
C GLY A 192 -11.26 10.89 -3.21
N PHE A 193 -11.19 9.79 -3.98
CA PHE A 193 -10.90 8.48 -3.40
C PHE A 193 -9.41 8.26 -3.10
N SER A 194 -8.51 8.93 -3.83
CA SER A 194 -7.09 8.57 -3.87
C SER A 194 -6.14 9.50 -3.14
N LEU A 195 -6.35 10.84 -3.21
CA LEU A 195 -5.43 11.80 -2.58
C LEU A 195 -5.40 11.70 -1.05
N PRO A 196 -6.54 11.56 -0.34
CA PRO A 196 -6.51 11.45 1.11
C PRO A 196 -5.77 10.20 1.57
N VAL A 197 -5.86 9.08 0.85
CA VAL A 197 -5.11 7.86 1.16
C VAL A 197 -3.60 8.13 1.11
N LEU A 198 -3.11 8.78 0.05
CA LEU A 198 -1.70 9.17 -0.01
C LEU A 198 -1.31 10.16 1.09
N ALA A 199 -2.20 11.09 1.45
CA ALA A 199 -1.94 12.07 2.47
C ALA A 199 -1.75 11.38 3.84
N TRP A 200 -2.65 10.46 4.19
CA TRP A 200 -2.54 9.64 5.40
C TRP A 200 -1.33 8.70 5.37
N TRP A 201 -1.02 8.11 4.21
CA TRP A 201 0.18 7.28 4.06
C TRP A 201 1.46 8.09 4.32
N GLY A 202 1.56 9.28 3.73
CA GLY A 202 2.69 10.17 3.91
C GLY A 202 2.80 10.73 5.33
N THR A 203 1.67 10.98 6.00
CA THR A 203 1.67 11.35 7.42
C THR A 203 2.20 10.19 8.29
N SER A 204 1.75 8.96 8.05
CA SER A 204 2.18 7.79 8.81
C SER A 204 3.68 7.49 8.63
N ASP A 205 4.17 7.50 7.38
CA ASP A 205 5.60 7.32 7.07
C ASP A 205 6.49 8.31 7.85
N ARG A 206 6.11 9.59 7.82
CA ARG A 206 6.84 10.66 8.52
C ARG A 206 6.81 10.50 10.04
N LEU A 207 5.68 10.11 10.60
CA LEU A 207 5.54 9.99 12.06
C LEU A 207 6.20 8.73 12.62
N LEU A 208 6.23 7.63 11.86
CA LEU A 208 6.89 6.39 12.28
C LEU A 208 8.40 6.43 12.05
N GLY A 209 8.85 7.13 11.01
CA GLY A 209 10.27 7.30 10.69
C GLY A 209 10.98 6.01 10.24
N ILE A 210 10.22 4.97 9.84
CA ILE A 210 10.78 3.70 9.37
C ILE A 210 11.00 3.78 7.86
N PRO A 211 12.25 3.68 7.36
CA PRO A 211 12.48 3.70 5.93
C PRO A 211 11.93 2.40 5.34
N THR A 212 10.97 2.54 4.42
CA THR A 212 10.20 1.43 3.86
C THR A 212 10.55 1.25 2.40
N ARG A 213 10.84 0.01 1.99
CA ARG A 213 11.04 -0.29 0.57
C ARG A 213 9.73 -0.09 -0.16
N ARG A 214 9.78 0.60 -1.29
CA ARG A 214 8.60 0.90 -2.12
C ARG A 214 7.82 -0.35 -2.49
N ARG A 215 8.51 -1.42 -2.87
CA ARG A 215 7.91 -2.71 -3.25
C ARG A 215 7.08 -3.30 -2.12
N ASP A 216 7.63 -3.30 -0.90
CA ASP A 216 6.96 -3.86 0.26
C ASP A 216 5.72 -3.03 0.60
N ALA A 217 5.85 -1.70 0.55
CA ALA A 217 4.74 -0.77 0.76
C ALA A 217 3.61 -0.95 -0.29
N GLU A 218 3.96 -1.09 -1.58
CA GLU A 218 3.01 -1.39 -2.66
C GLU A 218 2.35 -2.77 -2.45
N ALA A 219 3.09 -3.78 -1.99
CA ALA A 219 2.57 -5.12 -1.70
C ALA A 219 1.58 -5.14 -0.53
N TRP A 220 1.87 -4.42 0.56
CA TRP A 220 0.94 -4.30 1.70
C TRP A 220 -0.34 -3.59 1.29
N LEU A 221 -0.22 -2.52 0.48
CA LEU A 221 -1.38 -1.80 -0.05
C LEU A 221 -2.25 -2.71 -0.93
N MET A 222 -1.63 -3.49 -1.83
CA MET A 222 -2.34 -4.47 -2.66
C MET A 222 -3.00 -5.59 -1.84
N ALA A 223 -2.35 -6.07 -0.77
CA ALA A 223 -2.95 -7.07 0.11
C ALA A 223 -4.22 -6.54 0.81
N GLY A 224 -4.23 -5.24 1.16
CA GLY A 224 -5.43 -4.54 1.61
C GLY A 224 -6.54 -4.47 0.56
N MET A 225 -6.19 -4.18 -0.69
CA MET A 225 -7.17 -4.21 -1.79
C MET A 225 -7.71 -5.63 -2.01
N ALA A 226 -6.84 -6.65 -1.95
CA ALA A 226 -7.21 -8.04 -2.13
C ALA A 226 -8.09 -8.57 -1.00
N SER A 227 -7.90 -8.12 0.24
CA SER A 227 -8.74 -8.52 1.38
C SER A 227 -10.16 -7.96 1.32
N ALA A 228 -10.39 -6.91 0.51
CA ALA A 228 -11.74 -6.41 0.23
C ALA A 228 -12.60 -7.43 -0.53
N PHE A 229 -12.01 -8.26 -1.39
CA PHE A 229 -12.77 -9.24 -2.17
C PHE A 229 -13.49 -10.29 -1.32
N PRO A 230 -12.83 -11.07 -0.44
CA PRO A 230 -13.53 -12.02 0.40
C PRO A 230 -14.48 -11.31 1.38
N ALA A 231 -14.12 -10.14 1.91
CA ALA A 231 -15.03 -9.38 2.76
C ALA A 231 -16.32 -8.98 2.02
N PHE A 232 -16.19 -8.52 0.77
CA PHE A 232 -17.31 -8.18 -0.09
C PHE A 232 -18.19 -9.39 -0.42
N LEU A 233 -17.60 -10.55 -0.76
CA LEU A 233 -18.35 -11.79 -0.95
C LEU A 233 -19.18 -12.16 0.28
N PHE A 234 -18.57 -12.11 1.47
CA PHE A 234 -19.27 -12.40 2.71
C PHE A 234 -20.38 -11.39 2.98
N ASN A 235 -20.10 -10.09 2.86
CA ASN A 235 -21.07 -9.03 3.14
C ASN A 235 -22.24 -9.02 2.15
N SER A 236 -22.03 -9.45 0.90
CA SER A 236 -23.06 -9.43 -0.14
C SER A 236 -23.84 -10.74 -0.28
N LEU A 237 -23.23 -11.90 0.04
CA LEU A 237 -23.86 -13.21 -0.19
C LEU A 237 -24.16 -13.99 1.08
N LEU A 238 -23.30 -13.90 2.11
CA LEU A 238 -23.47 -14.69 3.33
C LEU A 238 -24.16 -13.91 4.45
N ALA A 239 -23.73 -12.67 4.71
CA ALA A 239 -24.28 -11.87 5.80
C ALA A 239 -25.80 -11.63 5.68
N PRO A 240 -26.38 -11.33 4.50
CA PRO A 240 -27.82 -11.18 4.34
C PRO A 240 -28.62 -12.42 4.76
N GLU A 241 -28.11 -13.62 4.47
CA GLU A 241 -28.76 -14.90 4.79
C GLU A 241 -28.69 -15.26 6.28
N LEU A 242 -27.71 -14.71 7.02
CA LEU A 242 -27.52 -14.99 8.44
C LEU A 242 -28.31 -14.02 9.35
N ILE A 243 -28.76 -12.89 8.82
CA ILE A 243 -29.44 -11.86 9.61
C ILE A 243 -30.91 -12.24 9.79
N PRO A 244 -31.42 -12.29 11.03
CA PRO A 244 -32.76 -12.80 11.32
C PRO A 244 -33.89 -11.78 11.03
N PHE A 245 -33.57 -10.63 10.46
CA PHE A 245 -34.51 -9.55 10.18
C PHE A 245 -34.94 -9.59 8.71
N GLU A 246 -36.17 -9.18 8.43
CA GLU A 246 -36.64 -9.03 7.06
C GLU A 246 -35.91 -7.88 6.34
N PRO A 247 -35.65 -7.97 5.03
CA PRO A 247 -34.93 -6.93 4.28
C PRO A 247 -35.52 -5.52 4.39
N ASP A 248 -36.83 -5.41 4.55
CA ASP A 248 -37.55 -4.12 4.66
C ASP A 248 -37.46 -3.50 6.08
N HIS A 249 -36.97 -4.27 7.07
CA HIS A 249 -36.85 -3.80 8.44
C HIS A 249 -35.51 -3.09 8.66
N TRP A 250 -35.51 -1.89 9.26
CA TRP A 250 -34.28 -1.09 9.50
C TRP A 250 -33.15 -1.86 10.20
N ALA A 251 -33.51 -2.81 11.08
CA ALA A 251 -32.54 -3.64 11.80
C ALA A 251 -31.75 -4.58 10.88
N PHE A 252 -32.27 -4.91 9.69
CA PHE A 252 -31.56 -5.68 8.68
C PHE A 252 -30.35 -4.88 8.15
N GLU A 253 -30.60 -3.67 7.63
CA GLU A 253 -29.54 -2.77 7.15
C GLU A 253 -28.56 -2.40 8.26
N PHE A 254 -29.08 -2.09 9.46
CA PHE A 254 -28.23 -1.81 10.62
C PHE A 254 -27.32 -3.00 10.96
N SER A 255 -27.85 -4.23 10.97
CA SER A 255 -27.05 -5.43 11.27
C SER A 255 -26.00 -5.70 10.20
N LEU A 256 -26.33 -5.51 8.92
CA LEU A 256 -25.36 -5.62 7.83
C LEU A 256 -24.20 -4.62 8.00
N LEU A 257 -24.53 -3.35 8.23
CA LEU A 257 -23.55 -2.27 8.27
C LEU A 257 -22.75 -2.23 9.59
N ALA A 258 -23.40 -2.48 10.73
CA ALA A 258 -22.80 -2.33 12.05
C ALA A 258 -22.20 -3.63 12.61
N VAL A 259 -22.60 -4.80 12.10
CA VAL A 259 -22.13 -6.10 12.61
C VAL A 259 -21.47 -6.92 11.51
N GLY A 260 -22.20 -7.23 10.44
CA GLY A 260 -21.73 -8.12 9.37
C GLY A 260 -20.45 -7.60 8.71
N ALA A 261 -20.49 -6.37 8.20
CA ALA A 261 -19.36 -5.77 7.52
C ALA A 261 -18.12 -5.61 8.41
N PRO A 262 -18.20 -4.98 9.60
CA PRO A 262 -17.03 -4.83 10.49
C PRO A 262 -16.41 -6.17 10.89
N LEU A 263 -17.23 -7.19 11.17
CA LEU A 263 -16.72 -8.52 11.54
C LEU A 263 -15.88 -9.12 10.42
N CYS A 264 -16.44 -9.20 9.22
CA CYS A 264 -15.77 -9.85 8.09
C CYS A 264 -14.56 -9.05 7.63
N GLU A 265 -14.71 -7.74 7.49
CA GLU A 265 -13.67 -6.86 6.99
C GLU A 265 -12.42 -6.85 7.87
N GLU A 266 -12.58 -6.69 9.20
CA GLU A 266 -11.43 -6.62 10.09
C GLU A 266 -10.71 -7.97 10.23
N ILE A 267 -11.44 -9.09 10.11
CA ILE A 267 -10.85 -10.44 10.03
C ILE A 267 -9.99 -10.58 8.77
N PHE A 268 -10.54 -10.27 7.59
CA PHE A 268 -9.79 -10.41 6.33
C PHE A 268 -8.63 -9.42 6.21
N LYS A 269 -8.76 -8.20 6.75
CA LYS A 269 -7.64 -7.25 6.88
C LYS A 269 -6.55 -7.81 7.79
N ALA A 270 -6.90 -8.36 8.96
CA ALA A 270 -5.91 -8.98 9.85
C ALA A 270 -5.22 -10.19 9.21
N MET A 271 -5.95 -11.03 8.47
CA MET A 271 -5.39 -12.12 7.68
C MET A 271 -4.41 -11.62 6.62
N ALA A 272 -4.74 -10.53 5.93
CA ALA A 272 -3.85 -9.91 4.95
C ALA A 272 -2.55 -9.39 5.58
N VAL A 273 -2.60 -8.85 6.80
CA VAL A 273 -1.38 -8.49 7.55
C VAL A 273 -0.58 -9.74 7.94
N ALA A 274 -1.25 -10.81 8.36
CA ALA A 274 -0.60 -12.06 8.77
C ALA A 274 0.16 -12.75 7.63
N LEU A 275 -0.21 -12.53 6.35
CA LEU A 275 0.58 -12.99 5.20
C LEU A 275 2.02 -12.46 5.20
N PHE A 276 2.25 -11.31 5.81
CA PHE A 276 3.58 -10.69 5.90
C PHE A 276 4.31 -11.01 7.21
N LEU A 277 3.74 -11.84 8.10
CA LEU A 277 4.37 -12.18 9.39
C LEU A 277 5.85 -12.59 9.27
N PRO A 278 6.28 -13.43 8.30
CA PRO A 278 7.69 -13.82 8.18
C PRO A 278 8.65 -12.63 8.01
N TYR A 279 8.17 -11.51 7.47
CA TYR A 279 8.93 -10.31 7.17
C TYR A 279 8.73 -9.20 8.21
N ILE A 280 7.82 -9.37 9.17
CA ILE A 280 7.59 -8.40 10.23
C ILE A 280 8.72 -8.52 11.27
N LYS A 281 9.45 -7.43 11.50
CA LYS A 281 10.58 -7.40 12.45
C LYS A 281 10.16 -7.19 13.91
N GLY A 282 8.97 -6.63 14.13
CA GLY A 282 8.45 -6.35 15.48
C GLY A 282 7.14 -5.56 15.45
N PRO A 283 6.63 -5.13 16.62
CA PRO A 283 5.33 -4.48 16.75
C PRO A 283 5.23 -3.16 15.99
N LYS A 284 6.29 -2.35 15.98
CA LYS A 284 6.33 -1.08 15.24
C LYS A 284 6.22 -1.29 13.72
N HIS A 285 6.93 -2.28 13.20
CA HIS A 285 6.83 -2.67 11.78
C HIS A 285 5.47 -3.28 11.48
N GLY A 286 4.93 -4.12 12.38
CA GLY A 286 3.58 -4.68 12.26
C GLY A 286 2.49 -3.61 12.22
N PHE A 287 2.60 -2.54 13.02
CA PHE A 287 1.71 -1.37 12.93
C PHE A 287 1.77 -0.74 11.53
N GLN A 288 2.96 -0.55 10.96
CA GLN A 288 3.12 0.05 9.64
C GLN A 288 2.51 -0.81 8.51
N VAL A 289 2.74 -2.13 8.57
CA VAL A 289 2.14 -3.08 7.63
C VAL A 289 0.62 -3.02 7.76
N GLY A 290 0.08 -3.11 8.98
CA GLY A 290 -1.35 -3.02 9.24
C GLY A 290 -1.97 -1.71 8.79
N PHE A 291 -1.33 -0.58 9.07
CA PHE A 291 -1.78 0.73 8.62
C PHE A 291 -1.88 0.79 7.09
N THR A 292 -0.87 0.29 6.39
CA THR A 292 -0.82 0.28 4.92
C THR A 292 -1.85 -0.69 4.31
N VAL A 293 -2.06 -1.86 4.91
CA VAL A 293 -3.13 -2.79 4.51
C VAL A 293 -4.51 -2.13 4.68
N GLY A 294 -4.76 -1.46 5.81
CA GLY A 294 -6.01 -0.73 6.03
C GLY A 294 -6.26 0.39 5.02
N LEU A 295 -5.22 1.13 4.63
CA LEU A 295 -5.29 2.10 3.54
C LEU A 295 -5.62 1.47 2.18
N GLY A 296 -5.06 0.28 1.91
CA GLY A 296 -5.33 -0.49 0.70
C GLY A 296 -6.79 -0.90 0.58
N PHE A 297 -7.36 -1.39 1.68
CA PHE A 297 -8.79 -1.70 1.75
C PHE A 297 -9.64 -0.45 1.53
N ALA A 298 -9.31 0.65 2.23
CA ALA A 298 -10.03 1.90 2.11
C ALA A 298 -10.02 2.45 0.67
N LEU A 299 -8.97 2.20 -0.13
CA LEU A 299 -8.95 2.61 -1.55
C LEU A 299 -10.09 1.97 -2.36
N ILE A 300 -10.29 0.65 -2.23
CA ILE A 300 -11.36 -0.07 -2.94
C ILE A 300 -12.72 0.41 -2.47
N GLU A 301 -12.88 0.55 -1.16
CA GLU A 301 -14.15 0.96 -0.58
C GLU A 301 -14.52 2.40 -0.97
N ASN A 302 -13.57 3.34 -0.88
CA ASN A 302 -13.79 4.73 -1.29
C ASN A 302 -14.07 4.88 -2.78
N PHE A 303 -13.44 4.05 -3.62
CA PHE A 303 -13.71 4.04 -5.05
C PHE A 303 -15.20 3.80 -5.30
N GLN A 304 -15.80 2.84 -4.59
CA GLN A 304 -17.23 2.54 -4.67
C GLN A 304 -18.11 3.66 -4.09
N TYR A 305 -17.93 4.00 -2.81
CA TYR A 305 -18.82 4.94 -2.12
C TYR A 305 -18.81 6.34 -2.75
N ILE A 306 -17.62 6.85 -3.11
CA ILE A 306 -17.54 8.16 -3.76
C ILE A 306 -18.12 8.07 -5.16
N GLY A 307 -17.88 6.98 -5.89
CA GLY A 307 -18.46 6.76 -7.22
C GLY A 307 -20.00 6.82 -7.20
N VAL A 308 -20.62 6.09 -6.26
CA VAL A 308 -22.08 6.11 -6.08
C VAL A 308 -22.58 7.48 -5.65
N SER A 309 -21.85 8.19 -4.78
CA SER A 309 -22.26 9.52 -4.29
C SER A 309 -22.38 10.59 -5.38
N LEU A 310 -21.68 10.43 -6.52
CA LEU A 310 -21.78 11.34 -7.65
C LEU A 310 -23.19 11.32 -8.28
N LEU A 311 -23.89 10.18 -8.20
CA LEU A 311 -25.27 10.07 -8.67
C LEU A 311 -26.26 10.87 -7.80
N GLY A 312 -25.89 11.15 -6.54
CA GLY A 312 -26.65 12.00 -5.63
C GLY A 312 -26.38 13.51 -5.79
N GLY A 313 -25.59 13.91 -6.79
CA GLY A 313 -25.26 15.30 -7.08
C GLY A 313 -24.16 15.90 -6.19
N PRO A 314 -23.84 17.20 -6.36
CA PRO A 314 -22.68 17.84 -5.72
C PRO A 314 -22.71 17.82 -4.19
N PHE A 315 -23.88 17.88 -3.57
CA PHE A 315 -24.00 17.81 -2.11
C PHE A 315 -23.58 16.43 -1.58
N ALA A 316 -24.18 15.36 -2.11
CA ALA A 316 -23.86 14.00 -1.71
C ALA A 316 -22.38 13.66 -2.00
N ALA A 317 -21.86 14.09 -3.15
CA ALA A 317 -20.45 13.93 -3.51
C ALA A 317 -19.51 14.67 -2.53
N SER A 318 -19.76 15.96 -2.26
CA SER A 318 -18.95 16.76 -1.34
C SER A 318 -18.92 16.18 0.06
N PHE A 319 -20.10 15.81 0.59
CA PHE A 319 -20.23 15.23 1.91
C PHE A 319 -19.49 13.90 2.02
N THR A 320 -19.72 12.99 1.07
CA THR A 320 -19.10 11.66 1.06
C THR A 320 -17.58 11.76 0.93
N ILE A 321 -17.07 12.60 0.02
CA ILE A 321 -15.63 12.82 -0.15
C ILE A 321 -15.00 13.35 1.13
N LEU A 322 -15.63 14.32 1.80
CA LEU A 322 -15.12 14.91 3.03
C LEU A 322 -15.07 13.90 4.18
N VAL A 323 -16.21 13.25 4.45
CA VAL A 323 -16.36 12.30 5.57
C VAL A 323 -15.43 11.10 5.39
N ARG A 324 -15.37 10.55 4.18
CA ARG A 324 -14.51 9.40 3.89
C ARG A 324 -13.03 9.79 3.84
N GLY A 325 -12.72 10.93 3.21
CA GLY A 325 -11.37 11.48 3.08
C GLY A 325 -10.67 11.73 4.42
N ILE A 326 -11.37 12.35 5.37
CA ILE A 326 -10.81 12.77 6.66
C ILE A 326 -11.08 11.76 7.77
N GLY A 327 -12.19 11.01 7.71
CA GLY A 327 -12.66 10.14 8.78
C GLY A 327 -12.44 8.64 8.54
N SER A 328 -13.17 8.07 7.59
CA SER A 328 -13.21 6.61 7.40
C SER A 328 -11.85 6.04 6.95
N ILE A 329 -11.10 6.73 6.08
CA ILE A 329 -9.75 6.28 5.66
C ILE A 329 -8.79 6.06 6.84
N PRO A 330 -8.54 7.06 7.71
CA PRO A 330 -7.68 6.83 8.86
C PRO A 330 -8.31 5.86 9.85
N GLY A 331 -9.64 5.74 9.90
CA GLY A 331 -10.34 4.68 10.66
C GLY A 331 -9.86 3.28 10.26
N HIS A 332 -10.02 2.91 8.97
CA HIS A 332 -9.57 1.60 8.47
C HIS A 332 -8.09 1.36 8.69
N ALA A 333 -7.27 2.39 8.43
CA ALA A 333 -5.83 2.30 8.66
C ALA A 333 -5.50 2.02 10.13
N VAL A 334 -6.15 2.72 11.06
CA VAL A 334 -5.93 2.57 12.50
C VAL A 334 -6.42 1.23 13.02
N TRP A 335 -7.65 0.82 12.70
CA TRP A 335 -8.19 -0.47 13.17
C TRP A 335 -7.33 -1.64 12.67
N THR A 336 -6.90 -1.59 11.41
CA THR A 336 -5.99 -2.61 10.88
C THR A 336 -4.61 -2.53 11.51
N ALA A 337 -4.10 -1.34 11.81
CA ALA A 337 -2.80 -1.17 12.48
C ALA A 337 -2.80 -1.69 13.92
N VAL A 338 -3.92 -1.64 14.64
CA VAL A 338 -4.08 -2.26 15.97
C VAL A 338 -3.88 -3.78 15.86
N ALA A 339 -4.56 -4.44 14.93
CA ALA A 339 -4.35 -5.87 14.65
C ALA A 339 -2.91 -6.15 14.18
N GLY A 340 -2.37 -5.31 13.30
CA GLY A 340 -1.00 -5.44 12.81
C GLY A 340 0.07 -5.31 13.89
N THR A 341 -0.16 -4.47 14.91
CA THR A 341 0.76 -4.36 16.06
C THR A 341 0.79 -5.65 16.87
N ALA A 342 -0.37 -6.26 17.13
CA ALA A 342 -0.46 -7.54 17.82
C ALA A 342 0.18 -8.68 17.02
N ILE A 343 -0.02 -8.69 15.70
CA ILE A 343 0.66 -9.61 14.78
C ILE A 343 2.18 -9.37 14.81
N GLY A 344 2.63 -8.11 14.92
CA GLY A 344 4.04 -7.78 15.09
C GLY A 344 4.64 -8.23 16.42
N TRP A 345 3.85 -8.28 17.51
CA TRP A 345 4.25 -8.95 18.76
C TRP A 345 4.33 -10.47 18.59
N MET A 346 3.44 -11.08 17.82
CA MET A 346 3.53 -12.50 17.50
C MET A 346 4.79 -12.82 16.67
N ALA A 347 5.22 -11.89 15.81
CA ALA A 347 6.43 -12.04 14.99
C ALA A 347 7.76 -11.97 15.77
N THR A 348 7.75 -11.57 17.05
CA THR A 348 8.96 -11.61 17.90
C THR A 348 9.32 -13.02 18.34
N ASP A 349 8.39 -13.98 18.21
CA ASP A 349 8.68 -15.40 18.43
C ASP A 349 9.56 -15.95 17.28
N ARG A 350 10.83 -16.20 17.59
CA ARG A 350 11.84 -16.67 16.63
C ARG A 350 11.50 -18.04 16.06
N GLU A 351 10.93 -18.95 16.86
CA GLU A 351 10.58 -20.30 16.41
C GLU A 351 9.41 -20.26 15.42
N LEU A 352 8.36 -19.51 15.77
CA LEU A 352 7.21 -19.30 14.89
C LEU A 352 7.64 -18.66 13.56
N LYS A 353 8.47 -17.62 13.64
CA LYS A 353 9.00 -16.92 12.46
C LYS A 353 9.82 -17.86 11.57
N ALA A 354 10.69 -18.69 12.15
CA ALA A 354 11.49 -19.66 11.41
C ALA A 354 10.61 -20.69 10.69
N ARG A 355 9.61 -21.26 11.38
CA ARG A 355 8.65 -22.21 10.80
C ARG A 355 7.90 -21.63 9.60
N LEU A 356 7.45 -20.38 9.71
CA LEU A 356 6.69 -19.72 8.65
C LEU A 356 7.57 -19.30 7.49
N SER A 357 8.79 -18.81 7.76
CA SER A 357 9.79 -18.51 6.74
C SER A 357 10.17 -19.76 5.95
N TRP A 358 10.40 -20.89 6.63
CA TRP A 358 10.66 -22.18 6.01
C TRP A 358 9.49 -22.61 5.11
N LYS A 359 8.26 -22.58 5.63
CA LYS A 359 7.07 -22.95 4.85
C LYS A 359 6.90 -22.08 3.60
N ALA A 360 7.16 -20.77 3.70
CA ALA A 360 7.12 -19.86 2.56
C ALA A 360 8.18 -20.22 1.50
N LYS A 361 9.42 -20.52 1.93
CA LYS A 361 10.49 -20.98 1.04
C LYS A 361 10.13 -22.31 0.36
N SER A 362 9.63 -23.29 1.12
CA SER A 362 9.23 -24.60 0.57
C SER A 362 8.13 -24.49 -0.48
N VAL A 363 7.14 -23.62 -0.26
CA VAL A 363 6.09 -23.35 -1.26
C VAL A 363 6.66 -22.69 -2.51
N ALA A 364 7.58 -21.73 -2.35
CA ALA A 364 8.23 -21.07 -3.48
C ALA A 364 9.06 -22.07 -4.32
N ILE A 365 9.84 -22.92 -3.66
CA ILE A 365 10.62 -24.00 -4.30
C ILE A 365 9.67 -24.95 -5.05
N SER A 366 8.60 -25.39 -4.40
CA SER A 366 7.61 -26.26 -5.04
C SER A 366 6.93 -25.62 -6.26
N ALA A 367 6.74 -24.29 -6.26
CA ALA A 367 6.19 -23.59 -7.41
C ALA A 367 7.16 -23.56 -8.60
N ILE A 368 8.46 -23.43 -8.35
CA ILE A 368 9.52 -23.53 -9.36
C ILE A 368 9.54 -24.95 -9.94
N ASP A 369 9.59 -25.98 -9.07
CA ASP A 369 9.55 -27.39 -9.47
C ASP A 369 8.36 -27.70 -10.40
N ILE A 370 7.18 -27.14 -10.09
CA ILE A 370 5.98 -27.30 -10.93
C ILE A 370 6.14 -26.55 -12.27
N ALA A 371 6.65 -25.33 -12.26
CA ALA A 371 6.81 -24.52 -13.47
C ALA A 371 7.78 -25.17 -14.47
N GLU A 372 8.90 -25.68 -13.98
CA GLU A 372 9.89 -26.41 -14.78
C GLU A 372 9.37 -27.77 -15.23
N GLY A 373 8.61 -28.47 -14.39
CA GLY A 373 7.89 -29.69 -14.79
C GLY A 373 6.89 -29.47 -15.94
N VAL A 374 6.44 -28.23 -16.16
CA VAL A 374 5.57 -27.82 -17.27
C VAL A 374 6.36 -27.26 -18.47
N GLY A 375 7.70 -27.21 -18.37
CA GLY A 375 8.60 -26.80 -19.44
C GLY A 375 8.97 -25.31 -19.45
N ILE A 376 8.85 -24.64 -18.31
CA ILE A 376 9.23 -23.22 -18.16
C ILE A 376 10.47 -23.13 -17.25
N ASP A 377 11.63 -22.88 -17.86
CA ASP A 377 12.89 -22.57 -17.15
C ASP A 377 12.69 -21.29 -16.31
N THR A 378 12.53 -21.49 -14.99
CA THR A 378 12.08 -20.45 -14.08
C THR A 378 13.22 -19.91 -13.23
N ASP A 379 14.16 -20.76 -12.81
CA ASP A 379 15.35 -20.35 -12.08
C ASP A 379 16.52 -19.90 -12.99
N GLY A 380 16.44 -20.17 -14.30
CA GLY A 380 17.31 -19.58 -15.32
C GLY A 380 18.65 -20.28 -15.48
N ASP A 381 18.75 -21.54 -15.05
CA ASP A 381 19.96 -22.36 -15.17
C ASP A 381 20.10 -23.02 -16.55
N GLY A 382 19.04 -23.00 -17.35
CA GLY A 382 18.98 -23.57 -18.69
C GLY A 382 18.58 -25.04 -18.74
N ASP A 383 18.08 -25.62 -17.65
CA ASP A 383 17.45 -26.93 -17.62
C ASP A 383 16.01 -26.90 -17.05
N LEU A 384 15.45 -28.07 -16.73
CA LEU A 384 14.06 -28.25 -16.29
C LEU A 384 13.97 -29.27 -15.15
N SER A 385 15.06 -29.44 -14.40
CA SER A 385 15.21 -30.49 -13.39
C SER A 385 14.57 -30.15 -12.04
N GLY A 386 14.02 -28.94 -11.90
CA GLY A 386 13.49 -28.40 -10.66
C GLY A 386 14.49 -27.45 -10.01
N PHE A 387 14.11 -26.90 -8.86
CA PHE A 387 14.97 -25.96 -8.14
C PHE A 387 16.27 -26.64 -7.66
N ASP A 388 17.39 -26.15 -8.19
CA ASP A 388 18.75 -26.63 -7.96
C ASP A 388 19.43 -26.10 -6.68
N GLY A 389 18.80 -25.13 -6.02
CA GLY A 389 19.32 -24.51 -4.81
C GLY A 389 19.20 -25.38 -3.54
N SER A 390 19.78 -24.89 -2.43
CA SER A 390 19.72 -25.59 -1.15
C SER A 390 18.28 -25.69 -0.62
N ARG A 391 17.90 -26.90 -0.18
CA ARG A 391 16.60 -27.20 0.43
C ARG A 391 16.78 -27.38 1.94
N PRO A 392 16.71 -26.30 2.74
CA PRO A 392 16.91 -26.42 4.18
C PRO A 392 15.81 -27.26 4.83
N THR A 393 16.19 -28.12 5.76
CA THR A 393 15.23 -28.81 6.63
C THR A 393 14.62 -27.83 7.64
N LEU A 394 13.51 -28.22 8.27
CA LEU A 394 12.84 -27.36 9.25
C LEU A 394 13.76 -27.13 10.47
N GLU A 395 14.44 -28.19 10.91
CA GLU A 395 15.39 -28.17 12.02
C GLU A 395 16.56 -27.24 11.73
N GLU A 396 17.12 -27.30 10.52
CA GLU A 396 18.19 -26.39 10.07
C GLU A 396 17.72 -24.93 10.05
N ALA A 397 16.52 -24.66 9.53
CA ALA A 397 15.96 -23.30 9.49
C ALA A 397 15.71 -22.72 10.89
N ILE A 398 15.25 -23.53 11.84
CA ILE A 398 15.06 -23.11 13.24
C ILE A 398 16.42 -22.86 13.92
N SER A 399 17.40 -23.72 13.66
CA SER A 399 18.76 -23.56 14.22
C SER A 399 19.47 -22.30 13.69
N GLN A 400 19.32 -22.00 12.38
CA GLN A 400 19.88 -20.79 11.75
C GLN A 400 19.21 -19.52 12.27
N ALA A 401 17.88 -19.51 12.42
CA ALA A 401 17.15 -18.37 12.97
C ALA A 401 17.49 -18.08 14.45
N SER A 402 18.04 -19.08 15.16
CA SER A 402 18.54 -18.91 16.52
C SER A 402 19.95 -18.29 16.54
N GLN A 403 20.68 -18.35 15.43
CA GLN A 403 22.06 -17.87 15.28
C GLN A 403 22.18 -16.51 14.55
N GLU A 404 21.18 -16.10 13.78
CA GLU A 404 21.14 -14.77 13.15
C GLU A 404 20.88 -13.67 14.21
N ASP A 405 21.95 -13.02 14.68
CA ASP A 405 21.89 -11.70 15.32
C ASP A 405 21.85 -10.58 14.26
N GLU A 406 21.23 -9.47 14.63
CA GLU A 406 20.80 -8.36 13.78
C GLU A 406 21.92 -7.68 12.95
N GLU A 407 22.05 -8.02 11.67
CA GLU A 407 22.70 -7.12 10.69
C GLU A 407 21.91 -7.08 9.38
N ASP A 408 21.25 -5.95 9.12
CA ASP A 408 20.97 -5.52 7.75
C ASP A 408 20.91 -3.98 7.71
N PRO A 409 22.05 -3.29 7.50
CA PRO A 409 22.06 -1.85 7.31
C PRO A 409 21.36 -1.50 6.00
N GLN A 410 20.41 -0.55 6.07
CA GLN A 410 19.60 -0.04 4.96
C GLN A 410 20.45 0.21 3.69
N PRO A 411 20.30 -0.60 2.61
CA PRO A 411 21.17 -0.48 1.43
C PRO A 411 20.89 0.76 0.56
N TRP A 412 19.89 1.57 0.91
CA TRP A 412 19.40 2.67 0.07
C TRP A 412 19.04 3.90 0.92
N VAL A 413 19.58 5.07 0.55
CA VAL A 413 19.27 6.36 1.18
C VAL A 413 18.76 7.32 0.10
N ILE A 414 17.66 8.04 0.38
CA ILE A 414 17.15 9.10 -0.49
C ILE A 414 17.97 10.36 -0.24
N VAL A 415 18.71 10.82 -1.26
CA VAL A 415 19.45 12.09 -1.20
C VAL A 415 18.44 13.25 -1.15
N GLY A 416 18.52 14.09 -0.10
CA GLY A 416 17.66 15.27 0.09
C GLY A 416 16.54 15.13 1.12
N LYS A 417 16.42 13.98 1.81
CA LYS A 417 15.54 13.85 3.00
C LYS A 417 16.38 14.16 4.24
N ASP A 418 16.58 15.46 4.53
CA ASP A 418 17.20 15.88 5.79
C ASP A 418 16.30 15.45 6.97
N PRO A 419 16.80 14.66 7.93
CA PRO A 419 16.04 14.32 9.15
C PRO A 419 15.74 15.54 10.03
N ALA A 420 16.30 16.71 9.71
CA ALA A 420 16.13 17.97 10.43
C ALA A 420 14.85 18.77 10.08
N LEU A 421 14.06 18.39 9.08
CA LEU A 421 12.89 19.16 8.61
C LEU A 421 11.59 18.93 9.40
N ALA A 422 11.70 18.51 10.66
CA ALA A 422 10.58 18.37 11.61
C ALA A 422 10.33 19.63 12.46
N ARG A 423 10.50 20.84 11.90
CA ARG A 423 10.12 22.09 12.57
C ARG A 423 9.13 22.89 11.72
N GLU A 424 8.04 23.29 12.34
CA GLU A 424 7.17 24.35 11.82
C GLU A 424 7.96 25.66 11.67
N PRO A 425 7.59 26.55 10.74
CA PRO A 425 8.35 27.77 10.50
C PRO A 425 8.05 28.79 11.62
N GLU A 426 8.99 29.00 12.52
CA GLU A 426 9.06 30.24 13.28
C GLU A 426 9.82 31.29 12.47
N PHE A 427 9.15 32.41 12.24
CA PHE A 427 9.68 33.62 11.65
C PHE A 427 10.63 34.29 12.66
N GLY A 428 11.89 34.57 12.27
CA GLY A 428 12.71 35.56 12.99
C GLY A 428 14.21 35.26 13.07
N SER A 429 14.99 36.05 12.32
CA SER A 429 16.39 36.50 12.55
C SER A 429 17.46 35.51 13.04
N GLN A 430 18.41 35.25 12.12
CA GLN A 430 19.87 35.14 12.29
C GLN A 430 20.43 34.81 13.69
N GLU A 431 21.11 33.66 13.81
CA GLU A 431 22.56 33.57 14.04
C GLU A 431 23.01 32.09 14.09
N PHE A 432 24.11 31.79 13.39
CA PHE A 432 24.74 30.48 13.38
C PHE A 432 25.46 30.23 14.72
N HIS A 433 25.05 29.21 15.46
CA HIS A 433 25.87 28.60 16.50
C HIS A 433 25.71 27.07 16.46
N PHE A 434 26.79 26.36 16.13
CA PHE A 434 26.90 24.92 16.31
C PHE A 434 27.16 24.66 17.81
N THR A 435 26.15 24.16 18.50
CA THR A 435 26.31 23.50 19.80
C THR A 435 25.76 22.10 19.68
N TYR A 436 26.63 21.11 19.86
CA TYR A 436 26.24 19.72 20.14
C TYR A 436 25.61 19.73 21.53
N GLY A 437 24.30 19.98 21.59
CA GLY A 437 23.51 20.07 22.79
C GLY A 437 22.61 18.85 22.90
N ASP A 438 22.89 18.03 23.92
CA ASP A 438 22.05 17.04 24.58
C ASP A 438 21.01 16.30 23.74
N ASN A 439 21.12 14.97 23.76
CA ASN A 439 19.98 14.07 23.66
C ASN A 439 18.93 14.52 24.68
N GLN A 440 18.00 15.37 24.25
CA GLN A 440 16.71 15.48 24.89
C GLN A 440 16.05 14.12 24.70
N VAL A 441 16.26 13.26 25.69
CA VAL A 441 15.37 12.18 26.07
C VAL A 441 13.96 12.73 25.86
N MET A 442 13.32 12.34 24.76
CA MET A 442 11.93 12.70 24.52
C MET A 442 11.20 12.26 25.76
N ARG A 443 10.68 13.24 26.53
CA ARG A 443 9.80 12.98 27.66
C ARG A 443 8.83 11.90 27.21
N ALA A 444 8.85 10.77 27.92
CA ALA A 444 8.01 9.61 27.67
C ALA A 444 6.54 10.04 27.73
N SER A 445 6.01 10.57 26.63
CA SER A 445 4.59 10.84 26.52
C SER A 445 3.95 9.47 26.33
N THR A 446 3.31 8.97 27.38
CA THR A 446 2.58 7.72 27.37
C THR A 446 1.49 7.78 26.31
N GLY A 447 1.76 7.25 25.11
CA GLY A 447 0.76 7.06 24.09
C GLY A 447 -0.17 5.89 24.41
N ILE A 448 -1.15 5.66 23.54
CA ILE A 448 -2.11 4.56 23.69
C ILE A 448 -1.39 3.26 23.32
N LYS A 449 -1.32 2.30 24.26
CA LYS A 449 -0.77 0.97 24.01
C LYS A 449 -1.86 0.07 23.42
N THR A 450 -1.52 -0.67 22.38
CA THR A 450 -2.41 -1.66 21.76
C THR A 450 -2.35 -2.99 22.50
N PRO A 451 -3.42 -3.81 22.42
CA PRO A 451 -3.37 -5.18 22.92
C PRO A 451 -2.26 -5.98 22.23
N LYS A 452 -1.54 -6.81 23.00
CA LYS A 452 -0.54 -7.74 22.44
C LYS A 452 -1.15 -9.00 21.83
N SER A 453 -2.32 -9.42 22.34
CA SER A 453 -3.04 -10.57 21.81
C SER A 453 -3.74 -10.22 20.50
N VAL A 454 -3.55 -11.05 19.46
CA VAL A 454 -4.18 -10.88 18.15
C VAL A 454 -5.70 -10.91 18.28
N SER A 455 -6.27 -11.82 19.07
CA SER A 455 -7.72 -11.91 19.24
C SER A 455 -8.30 -10.66 19.91
N ALA A 456 -7.63 -10.14 20.93
CA ALA A 456 -8.04 -8.92 21.61
C ALA A 456 -7.93 -7.69 20.69
N ALA A 457 -6.87 -7.61 19.89
CA ALA A 457 -6.66 -6.53 18.93
C ALA A 457 -7.73 -6.56 17.82
N VAL A 458 -7.99 -7.73 17.22
CA VAL A 458 -9.02 -7.88 16.18
C VAL A 458 -10.42 -7.59 16.75
N THR A 459 -10.74 -8.05 17.95
CA THR A 459 -12.03 -7.74 18.61
C THR A 459 -12.19 -6.24 18.84
N LEU A 460 -11.12 -5.55 19.26
CA LEU A 460 -11.14 -4.09 19.42
C LEU A 460 -11.32 -3.37 18.08
N SER A 461 -10.67 -3.84 17.02
CA SER A 461 -10.82 -3.31 15.66
C SER A 461 -12.26 -3.48 15.15
N ILE A 462 -12.85 -4.67 15.31
CA ILE A 462 -14.24 -4.94 14.97
C ILE A 462 -15.17 -4.01 15.75
N ALA A 463 -14.98 -3.88 17.07
CA ALA A 463 -15.82 -3.03 17.91
C ALA A 463 -15.72 -1.54 17.52
N GLY A 464 -14.51 -1.05 17.22
CA GLY A 464 -14.29 0.33 16.78
C GLY A 464 -14.95 0.63 15.43
N HIS A 465 -14.82 -0.29 14.49
CA HIS A 465 -15.44 -0.17 13.17
C HIS A 465 -16.98 -0.31 13.25
N ALA A 466 -17.48 -1.29 14.02
CA ALA A 466 -18.90 -1.45 14.31
C ALA A 466 -19.52 -0.21 14.94
N PHE A 467 -18.82 0.42 15.90
CA PHE A 467 -19.27 1.67 16.50
C PHE A 467 -19.33 2.80 15.48
N TRP A 468 -18.32 2.93 14.61
CA TRP A 468 -18.32 3.93 13.55
C TRP A 468 -19.54 3.76 12.62
N ASN A 469 -19.77 2.55 12.11
CA ASN A 469 -20.86 2.28 11.16
C ASN A 469 -22.23 2.39 11.83
N GLY A 470 -22.43 1.71 12.97
CA GLY A 470 -23.72 1.68 13.66
C GLY A 470 -24.14 3.04 14.19
N SER A 471 -23.23 3.78 14.81
CA SER A 471 -23.58 5.12 15.32
C SER A 471 -23.79 6.13 14.18
N SER A 472 -23.06 6.00 13.06
CA SER A 472 -23.31 6.82 11.87
C SER A 472 -24.70 6.56 11.27
N PHE A 473 -25.09 5.28 11.15
CA PHE A 473 -26.44 4.91 10.70
C PHE A 473 -27.51 5.49 11.63
N LEU A 474 -27.38 5.29 12.94
CA LEU A 474 -28.35 5.79 13.93
C LEU A 474 -28.43 7.32 13.98
N SER A 475 -27.32 8.03 13.70
CA SER A 475 -27.31 9.49 13.65
C SER A 475 -28.18 10.07 12.54
N TYR A 476 -28.44 9.29 11.49
CA TYR A 476 -29.37 9.63 10.43
C TYR A 476 -30.76 9.04 10.67
N TYR A 477 -30.84 7.75 11.02
CA TYR A 477 -32.10 7.02 11.17
C TYR A 477 -32.97 7.52 12.33
N LEU A 478 -32.39 7.76 13.52
CA LEU A 478 -33.18 8.14 14.69
C LEU A 478 -33.88 9.50 14.51
N PRO A 479 -33.20 10.58 14.10
CA PRO A 479 -33.87 11.87 13.90
C PRO A 479 -34.97 11.83 12.84
N ASP A 480 -34.76 11.06 11.77
CA ASP A 480 -35.76 10.85 10.72
C ASP A 480 -36.98 10.08 11.24
N ALA A 481 -36.75 8.97 11.96
CA ALA A 481 -37.80 8.17 12.59
C ALA A 481 -38.61 8.94 13.65
N TYR A 482 -38.00 9.90 14.35
CA TYR A 482 -38.69 10.80 15.29
C TYR A 482 -39.33 12.02 14.63
N GLY A 483 -39.27 12.16 13.30
CA GLY A 483 -39.90 13.25 12.57
C GLY A 483 -39.28 14.63 12.85
N MET A 484 -37.98 14.69 13.20
CA MET A 484 -37.29 15.94 13.56
C MET A 484 -37.11 16.90 12.37
N GLY A 485 -37.50 16.49 11.16
CA GLY A 485 -37.36 17.25 9.91
C GLY A 485 -35.97 17.10 9.28
N GLY A 486 -35.90 17.34 7.97
CA GLY A 486 -34.67 17.11 7.20
C GLY A 486 -33.48 17.97 7.65
N SER A 487 -33.72 19.23 8.03
CA SER A 487 -32.65 20.14 8.48
C SER A 487 -32.03 19.71 9.81
N ALA A 488 -32.86 19.30 10.80
CA ALA A 488 -32.37 18.84 12.09
C ALA A 488 -31.58 17.52 11.95
N THR A 489 -32.09 16.60 11.13
CA THR A 489 -31.43 15.32 10.82
C THR A 489 -30.04 15.54 10.24
N VAL A 490 -29.92 16.43 9.26
CA VAL A 490 -28.64 16.80 8.65
C VAL A 490 -27.68 17.38 9.70
N VAL A 491 -28.12 18.32 10.55
CA VAL A 491 -27.25 18.92 11.58
C VAL A 491 -26.75 17.88 12.59
N ILE A 492 -27.61 16.96 13.02
CA ILE A 492 -27.24 15.87 13.93
C ILE A 492 -26.21 14.96 13.27
N GLN A 493 -26.46 14.52 12.04
CA GLN A 493 -25.56 13.67 11.27
C GLN A 493 -24.17 14.33 11.09
N PHE A 494 -24.13 15.62 10.72
CA PHE A 494 -22.87 16.35 10.56
C PHE A 494 -22.10 16.47 11.87
N THR A 495 -22.81 16.81 12.96
CA THR A 495 -22.19 16.99 14.28
C THR A 495 -21.66 15.68 14.84
N TRP A 496 -22.43 14.59 14.71
CA TRP A 496 -21.98 13.26 15.10
C TRP A 496 -20.79 12.79 14.26
N THR A 497 -20.83 13.01 12.95
CA THR A 497 -19.71 12.67 12.07
C THR A 497 -18.45 13.45 12.42
N ALA A 498 -18.56 14.75 12.72
CA ALA A 498 -17.43 15.56 13.16
C ALA A 498 -16.82 15.06 14.49
N PHE A 499 -17.67 14.61 15.41
CA PHE A 499 -17.23 13.96 16.66
C PHE A 499 -16.49 12.65 16.40
N LEU A 500 -17.04 11.77 15.55
CA LEU A 500 -16.40 10.51 15.18
C LEU A 500 -15.04 10.73 14.52
N VAL A 501 -14.98 11.62 13.52
CA VAL A 501 -13.73 12.00 12.82
C VAL A 501 -12.70 12.48 13.82
N SER A 502 -13.07 13.44 14.68
CA SER A 502 -12.15 13.98 15.70
C SER A 502 -11.63 12.90 16.64
N SER A 503 -12.50 11.97 17.06
CA SER A 503 -12.14 10.84 17.92
C SER A 503 -11.13 9.89 17.25
N VAL A 504 -11.37 9.51 15.99
CA VAL A 504 -10.44 8.67 15.22
C VAL A 504 -9.08 9.34 15.06
N LEU A 505 -9.05 10.65 14.78
CA LEU A 505 -7.79 11.38 14.64
C LEU A 505 -7.00 11.47 15.96
N LEU A 506 -7.69 11.64 17.09
CA LEU A 506 -7.07 11.62 18.42
C LEU A 506 -6.52 10.24 18.75
N ILE A 507 -7.29 9.18 18.49
CA ILE A 507 -6.86 7.78 18.69
C ILE A 507 -5.66 7.47 17.79
N ALA A 508 -5.69 7.83 16.51
CA ALA A 508 -4.59 7.64 15.56
C ALA A 508 -3.29 8.25 16.08
N ARG A 509 -3.34 9.53 16.51
CA ARG A 509 -2.19 10.24 17.08
C ARG A 509 -1.71 9.58 18.37
N GLY A 510 -2.63 9.18 19.25
CA GLY A 510 -2.31 8.49 20.50
C GLY A 510 -1.63 7.15 20.28
N LEU A 511 -2.10 6.36 19.31
CA LEU A 511 -1.54 5.06 18.94
C LEU A 511 -0.15 5.20 18.31
N ILE A 512 0.05 6.14 17.39
CA ILE A 512 1.37 6.38 16.78
C ILE A 512 2.39 6.77 17.86
N LYS A 513 2.01 7.65 18.81
CA LYS A 513 2.88 7.97 19.97
C LYS A 513 3.16 6.73 20.82
N GLY A 514 2.16 5.89 21.05
CA GLY A 514 2.31 4.67 21.84
C GLY A 514 3.26 3.68 21.18
N VAL A 515 3.11 3.47 19.87
CA VAL A 515 3.96 2.59 19.08
C VAL A 515 5.38 3.12 18.93
N ASN A 516 5.57 4.43 18.81
CA ASN A 516 6.91 5.03 18.83
C ASN A 516 7.59 4.98 20.21
N SER A 517 6.84 4.73 21.28
CA SER A 517 7.38 4.49 22.63
C SER A 517 7.68 3.02 22.91
N LEU A 518 7.37 2.12 21.97
CA LEU A 518 7.82 0.73 22.02
C LEU A 518 9.26 0.72 21.55
N GLU A 519 10.19 0.50 22.48
CA GLU A 519 11.61 0.25 22.18
C GLU A 519 11.77 -1.01 21.33
#